data_AF-G2Z194-F1
#
_entry.id   AF-G2Z194-F1
#
_cell.length_a   1.000
_cell.length_b   1.000
_cell.length_c   1.000
_cell.angle_alpha   90.00
_cell.angle_beta   90.00
_cell.angle_gamma   90.00
#
_symmetry.space_group_name_H-M   'P 1'
#
loop_
_entity.id
_entity.type
_entity.pdbx_description
1 polymer ?
#
loop_
_entity_poly.entity_id
_entity_poly.type
_entity_poly.pdbx_seq_one_letter_code
_entity_poly.pdbx_strand_id
1 'polypeptide(L)'
;MKHFILSIFFLISNLSFSQHSIVGKWKTHDDKSNKSESVVEIYAVGNAYYGKIIDIFNPDQRVALCKLCTGADKDKPVLGLIIIKDLVKSDSEYDSGKITDPKTGNVYKCKASLINKDQLKIRGYIGFALMGRSQIWTRVK
;
A
#
# COMPACT_ATOMS: atom_id res chain seq x y z
N MET A 1 -66.21 -11.86 -2.94
CA MET A 1 -65.35 -12.70 -3.79
C MET A 1 -64.00 -12.01 -3.95
N LYS A 2 -62.96 -12.63 -3.36
CA LYS A 2 -61.52 -12.54 -3.69
C LYS A 2 -60.96 -11.16 -4.14
N HIS A 3 -60.56 -10.33 -3.17
CA HIS A 3 -59.54 -9.30 -3.42
C HIS A 3 -58.15 -9.96 -3.33
N PHE A 4 -57.48 -10.02 -4.48
CA PHE A 4 -56.17 -10.64 -4.68
C PHE A 4 -55.09 -9.68 -4.19
N ILE A 5 -54.61 -9.86 -2.95
CA ILE A 5 -53.50 -9.08 -2.40
C ILE A 5 -52.20 -9.62 -3.02
N LEU A 6 -51.67 -8.95 -4.05
CA LEU A 6 -50.33 -9.18 -4.57
C LEU A 6 -49.31 -8.65 -3.54
N SER A 7 -48.78 -9.53 -2.68
CA SER A 7 -47.59 -9.21 -1.89
C SER A 7 -46.37 -9.22 -2.80
N ILE A 8 -45.82 -8.04 -3.10
CA ILE A 8 -44.56 -7.89 -3.81
C ILE A 8 -43.43 -8.11 -2.80
N PHE A 9 -42.82 -9.29 -2.84
CA PHE A 9 -41.68 -9.62 -1.99
C PHE A 9 -40.42 -9.01 -2.62
N PHE A 10 -40.04 -7.82 -2.16
CA PHE A 10 -38.84 -7.13 -2.63
C PHE A 10 -37.60 -7.80 -1.99
N LEU A 11 -37.01 -8.74 -2.72
CA LEU A 11 -35.71 -9.34 -2.38
C LEU A 11 -34.62 -8.27 -2.52
N ILE A 12 -34.29 -7.60 -1.41
CA ILE A 12 -33.10 -6.75 -1.33
C ILE A 12 -31.88 -7.68 -1.27
N SER A 13 -31.30 -7.95 -2.44
CA SER A 13 -30.00 -8.60 -2.54
C SER A 13 -28.94 -7.66 -2.00
N ASN A 14 -28.45 -7.94 -0.79
CA ASN A 14 -27.29 -7.28 -0.23
C ASN A 14 -26.06 -7.68 -1.07
N LEU A 15 -25.71 -6.86 -2.06
CA LEU A 15 -24.41 -6.93 -2.72
C LEU A 15 -23.36 -6.50 -1.71
N SER A 16 -22.87 -7.47 -0.93
CA SER A 16 -21.68 -7.28 -0.09
C SER A 16 -20.48 -7.14 -1.02
N PHE A 17 -20.13 -5.91 -1.38
CA PHE A 17 -18.84 -5.64 -2.00
C PHE A 17 -17.76 -5.97 -0.96
N SER A 18 -17.16 -7.15 -1.08
CA SER A 18 -15.94 -7.48 -0.35
C SER A 18 -14.84 -6.53 -0.81
N GLN A 19 -14.72 -5.40 -0.12
CA GLN A 19 -13.66 -4.44 -0.37
C GLN A 19 -12.38 -5.05 0.20
N HIS A 20 -11.59 -5.63 -0.70
CA HIS A 20 -10.32 -6.25 -0.33
C HIS A 20 -9.46 -5.19 0.37
N SER A 21 -8.82 -5.58 1.47
CA SER A 21 -7.96 -4.69 2.25
C SER A 21 -6.55 -4.64 1.65
N ILE A 22 -5.88 -3.50 1.78
CA ILE A 22 -4.45 -3.37 1.45
C ILE A 22 -3.55 -4.02 2.49
N VAL A 23 -4.10 -4.40 3.65
CA VAL A 23 -3.36 -5.11 4.70
C VAL A 23 -2.82 -6.43 4.16
N GLY A 24 -1.59 -6.75 4.53
CA GLY A 24 -0.88 -7.97 4.13
C GLY A 24 0.50 -7.70 3.57
N LYS A 25 1.10 -8.73 2.99
CA LYS A 25 2.48 -8.72 2.52
C LYS A 25 2.53 -8.52 1.00
N TRP A 26 3.37 -7.60 0.57
CA TRP A 26 3.45 -7.15 -0.80
C TRP A 26 4.89 -7.16 -1.28
N LYS A 27 5.12 -7.75 -2.44
CA LYS A 27 6.41 -7.77 -3.12
C LYS A 27 6.58 -6.51 -3.95
N THR A 28 7.68 -5.80 -3.74
CA THR A 28 8.08 -4.61 -4.50
C THR A 28 8.98 -5.00 -5.66
N HIS A 29 9.06 -4.13 -6.66
CA HIS A 29 9.91 -4.32 -7.85
C HIS A 29 10.80 -3.10 -8.04
N ASP A 30 12.04 -3.32 -8.46
CA ASP A 30 12.96 -2.26 -8.84
C ASP A 30 12.53 -1.63 -10.17
N ASP A 31 12.40 -0.29 -10.20
CA ASP A 31 11.87 0.47 -11.35
C ASP A 31 12.66 0.27 -12.65
N LYS A 32 13.96 -0.06 -12.57
CA LYS A 32 14.83 -0.17 -13.75
C LYS A 32 14.92 -1.60 -14.26
N SER A 33 15.04 -2.55 -13.34
CA SER A 33 15.30 -3.96 -13.67
C SER A 33 14.07 -4.85 -13.61
N ASN A 34 12.96 -4.35 -13.05
CA ASN A 34 11.73 -5.10 -12.76
C ASN A 34 11.96 -6.34 -11.88
N LYS A 35 13.13 -6.45 -11.24
CA LYS A 35 13.45 -7.53 -10.30
C LYS A 35 12.77 -7.27 -8.98
N SER A 36 12.33 -8.34 -8.34
CA SER A 36 11.79 -8.28 -6.99
C SER A 36 12.84 -7.73 -6.02
N GLU A 37 12.48 -6.70 -5.28
CA GLU A 37 13.42 -5.96 -4.44
C GLU A 37 13.25 -6.29 -2.96
N SER A 38 12.01 -6.18 -2.46
CA SER A 38 11.70 -6.39 -1.04
C SER A 38 10.28 -6.92 -0.85
N VAL A 39 9.98 -7.32 0.39
CA VAL A 39 8.62 -7.55 0.86
C VAL A 39 8.26 -6.49 1.89
N VAL A 40 7.15 -5.79 1.66
CA VAL A 40 6.57 -4.79 2.56
C VAL A 40 5.29 -5.34 3.16
N GLU A 41 5.22 -5.36 4.49
CA GLU A 41 3.99 -5.65 5.23
C GLU A 41 3.23 -4.35 5.49
N ILE A 42 2.01 -4.27 4.97
CA ILE A 42 1.07 -3.20 5.25
C ILE A 42 0.15 -3.63 6.39
N TYR A 43 0.03 -2.79 7.42
CA TYR A 43 -0.79 -3.03 8.60
C TYR A 43 -1.51 -1.76 9.04
N ALA A 44 -2.62 -1.92 9.75
CA ALA A 44 -3.40 -0.81 10.28
C ALA A 44 -2.98 -0.48 11.72
N VAL A 45 -2.95 0.81 12.05
CA VAL A 45 -2.79 1.35 13.40
C VAL A 45 -3.82 2.45 13.58
N GLY A 46 -4.89 2.15 14.34
CA GLY A 46 -6.06 3.01 14.40
C GLY A 46 -6.69 3.19 13.00
N ASN A 47 -6.84 4.43 12.55
CA ASN A 47 -7.41 4.78 11.24
C ASN A 47 -6.36 4.93 10.13
N ALA A 48 -5.08 4.75 10.46
CA ALA A 48 -3.98 4.91 9.52
C ALA A 48 -3.34 3.55 9.17
N TYR A 49 -2.66 3.51 8.03
CA TYR A 49 -1.96 2.34 7.52
C TYR A 49 -0.48 2.66 7.35
N TYR A 50 0.34 1.69 7.73
CA TYR A 50 1.80 1.77 7.71
C TYR A 50 2.36 0.59 6.92
N GLY A 51 3.52 0.78 6.30
CA GLY A 51 4.21 -0.25 5.51
C GLY A 51 5.63 -0.44 5.99
N LYS A 52 5.96 -1.65 6.46
CA LYS A 52 7.28 -2.01 6.98
C LYS A 52 7.99 -2.97 6.04
N ILE A 53 9.27 -2.75 5.75
CA ILE A 53 10.10 -3.71 5.02
C ILE A 53 10.37 -4.91 5.95
N ILE A 54 9.93 -6.10 5.55
CA ILE A 54 10.07 -7.34 6.34
C ILE A 54 11.02 -8.36 5.70
N ASP A 55 11.36 -8.20 4.41
CA ASP A 55 12.38 -9.00 3.73
C ASP A 55 12.99 -8.19 2.58
N ILE A 56 14.24 -8.50 2.24
CA ILE A 56 14.99 -7.92 1.12
C ILE A 56 15.63 -9.09 0.38
N PHE A 57 15.38 -9.20 -0.93
CA PHE A 57 15.83 -10.35 -1.72
C PHE A 57 17.34 -10.33 -1.97
N ASN A 58 17.95 -9.15 -2.07
CA ASN A 58 19.40 -9.03 -2.14
C ASN A 58 20.01 -9.19 -0.73
N PRO A 59 20.77 -10.27 -0.46
CA PRO A 59 21.33 -10.52 0.86
C PRO A 59 22.29 -9.41 1.31
N ASP A 60 23.05 -8.81 0.40
CA ASP A 60 24.01 -7.74 0.71
C ASP A 60 23.30 -6.47 1.22
N GLN A 61 22.04 -6.29 0.84
CA GLN A 61 21.23 -5.14 1.25
C GLN A 61 20.46 -5.36 2.56
N ARG A 62 20.43 -6.59 3.10
CA ARG A 62 19.72 -6.90 4.36
C ARG A 62 20.31 -6.18 5.57
N VAL A 63 21.62 -5.90 5.53
CA VAL A 63 22.35 -5.16 6.58
C VAL A 63 22.55 -3.69 6.23
N ALA A 64 22.00 -3.22 5.11
CA ALA A 64 22.13 -1.83 4.69
C ALA A 64 21.43 -0.90 5.69
N LEU A 65 22.06 0.25 5.97
CA LEU A 65 21.47 1.35 6.73
C LEU A 65 20.95 2.41 5.77
N CYS A 66 19.86 3.09 6.12
CA CYS A 66 19.38 4.24 5.36
C CYS A 66 20.22 5.50 5.68
N LYS A 67 21.44 5.54 5.16
CA LYS A 67 22.39 6.66 5.38
C LYS A 67 21.91 7.99 4.81
N LEU A 68 21.14 7.94 3.73
CA LEU A 68 20.59 9.12 3.05
C LEU A 68 19.26 9.58 3.66
N CYS A 69 18.60 8.74 4.45
CA CYS A 69 17.40 9.15 5.17
C CYS A 69 17.71 10.30 6.15
N THR A 70 16.67 11.04 6.51
CA THR A 70 16.75 12.13 7.48
C THR A 70 15.84 11.85 8.68
N GLY A 71 16.00 12.62 9.74
CA GLY A 71 15.18 12.51 10.95
C GLY A 71 15.24 11.12 11.57
N ALA A 72 14.07 10.60 11.96
CA ALA A 72 13.96 9.34 12.69
C ALA A 72 14.35 8.10 11.85
N ASP A 73 14.46 8.20 10.53
CA ASP A 73 14.80 7.07 9.66
C ASP A 73 16.30 7.03 9.33
N LYS A 74 17.05 8.08 9.67
CA LYS A 74 18.49 8.17 9.42
C LYS A 74 19.26 7.08 10.17
N ASP A 75 20.21 6.45 9.48
CA ASP A 75 21.11 5.40 10.00
C ASP A 75 20.40 4.17 10.59
N LYS A 76 19.09 4.01 10.36
CA LYS A 76 18.36 2.79 10.71
C LYS A 76 18.57 1.70 9.66
N PRO A 77 18.54 0.42 10.07
CA PRO A 77 18.50 -0.70 9.12
C PRO A 77 17.33 -0.54 8.15
N VAL A 78 17.60 -0.75 6.85
CA VAL A 78 16.56 -0.74 5.81
C VAL A 78 15.58 -1.89 6.05
N LEU A 79 16.10 -3.07 6.40
CA LEU A 79 15.27 -4.16 6.88
C LEU A 79 14.62 -3.75 8.22
N GLY A 80 13.30 -3.78 8.27
CA GLY A 80 12.52 -3.34 9.41
C GLY A 80 12.12 -1.87 9.39
N LEU A 81 12.55 -1.09 8.39
CA LEU A 81 12.17 0.32 8.26
C LEU A 81 10.69 0.45 7.88
N ILE A 82 9.99 1.38 8.53
CA ILE A 82 8.61 1.75 8.16
C ILE A 82 8.70 2.80 7.06
N ILE A 83 8.50 2.37 5.81
CA ILE A 83 8.63 3.24 4.64
C ILE A 83 7.33 3.92 4.26
N ILE A 84 6.16 3.31 4.51
CA ILE A 84 4.86 3.94 4.30
C ILE A 84 4.31 4.39 5.66
N LYS A 85 3.88 5.65 5.76
CA LYS A 85 3.35 6.26 6.97
C LYS A 85 2.05 7.00 6.67
N ASP A 86 1.12 6.94 7.60
CA ASP A 86 -0.09 7.78 7.65
C ASP A 86 -1.00 7.69 6.42
N LEU A 87 -1.03 6.54 5.72
CA LEU A 87 -2.04 6.30 4.70
C LEU A 87 -3.42 6.21 5.37
N VAL A 88 -4.42 6.88 4.84
CA VAL A 88 -5.80 6.86 5.37
C VAL A 88 -6.73 6.34 4.29
N LYS A 89 -7.65 5.45 4.65
CA LYS A 89 -8.66 4.94 3.71
C LYS A 89 -9.63 6.06 3.32
N SER A 90 -9.82 6.25 2.03
CA SER A 90 -10.67 7.27 1.41
C SER A 90 -11.44 6.63 0.25
N ASP A 91 -12.71 6.28 0.49
CA ASP A 91 -13.57 5.51 -0.42
C ASP A 91 -12.92 4.21 -0.92
N SER A 92 -12.49 4.19 -2.18
CA SER A 92 -11.86 3.06 -2.88
C SER A 92 -10.32 3.12 -2.89
N GLU A 93 -9.74 4.21 -2.39
CA GLU A 93 -8.29 4.44 -2.34
C GLU A 93 -7.80 4.64 -0.90
N TYR A 94 -6.49 4.78 -0.76
CA TYR A 94 -5.82 5.18 0.46
C TYR A 94 -4.93 6.36 0.12
N ASP A 95 -5.03 7.45 0.85
CA ASP A 95 -4.33 8.69 0.54
C ASP A 95 -3.64 9.30 1.76
N SER A 96 -3.17 10.54 1.60
CA SER A 96 -2.54 11.36 2.66
C SER A 96 -1.23 10.81 3.22
N GLY A 97 -0.83 9.61 2.81
CA GLY A 97 0.37 8.95 3.27
C GLY A 97 1.65 9.58 2.74
N LYS A 98 2.74 9.12 3.32
CA LYS A 98 4.10 9.40 2.86
C LYS A 98 4.83 8.08 2.62
N ILE A 99 5.68 8.07 1.60
CA ILE A 99 6.59 6.96 1.34
C ILE A 99 8.04 7.43 1.33
N THR A 100 8.90 6.75 2.07
CA THR A 100 10.35 6.99 2.08
C THR A 100 11.03 6.01 1.15
N ASP A 101 11.86 6.50 0.23
CA ASP A 101 12.75 5.67 -0.57
C ASP A 101 14.10 5.52 0.16
N PRO A 102 14.44 4.33 0.69
CA PRO A 102 15.68 4.15 1.43
C PRO A 102 16.95 4.28 0.57
N LYS A 103 16.84 4.13 -0.76
CA LYS A 103 17.98 4.27 -1.68
C LYS A 103 18.40 5.71 -1.87
N THR A 104 17.45 6.64 -1.79
CA THR A 104 17.69 8.07 -2.04
C THR A 104 17.51 8.94 -0.79
N GLY A 105 16.85 8.41 0.24
CA GLY A 105 16.48 9.16 1.45
C GLY A 105 15.29 10.09 1.27
N ASN A 106 14.74 10.16 0.06
CA ASN A 106 13.66 11.08 -0.27
C ASN A 106 12.32 10.60 0.30
N VAL A 107 11.52 11.55 0.74
CA VAL A 107 10.15 11.32 1.23
C VAL A 107 9.16 11.94 0.25
N TYR A 108 8.23 11.13 -0.23
CA TYR A 108 7.20 11.53 -1.18
C TYR A 108 5.82 11.44 -0.53
N LYS A 109 4.87 12.26 -0.98
CA LYS A 109 3.46 11.97 -0.71
C LYS A 109 3.09 10.70 -1.45
N CYS A 110 2.26 9.85 -0.86
CA CYS A 110 1.81 8.63 -1.51
C CYS A 110 0.31 8.39 -1.40
N LYS A 111 -0.21 7.68 -2.41
CA LYS A 111 -1.53 7.06 -2.40
C LYS A 111 -1.40 5.60 -2.80
N ALA A 112 -2.34 4.78 -2.34
CA ALA A 112 -2.43 3.37 -2.68
C ALA A 112 -3.84 3.01 -3.14
N SER A 113 -3.95 2.13 -4.14
CA SER A 113 -5.24 1.59 -4.57
C SER A 113 -5.09 0.16 -5.07
N LEU A 114 -6.07 -0.69 -4.76
CA LEU A 114 -6.06 -2.06 -5.27
C LEU A 114 -6.56 -2.05 -6.72
N ILE A 115 -5.75 -2.63 -7.61
CA ILE A 115 -6.19 -2.94 -8.98
C ILE A 115 -7.06 -4.19 -8.95
N ASN A 116 -6.65 -5.17 -8.15
CA ASN A 116 -7.40 -6.38 -7.83
C ASN A 116 -6.87 -6.95 -6.50
N LYS A 117 -7.36 -8.12 -6.08
CA LYS A 117 -6.95 -8.74 -4.81
C LYS A 117 -5.45 -8.97 -4.67
N ASP A 118 -4.72 -9.17 -5.78
CA ASP A 118 -3.31 -9.57 -5.81
C ASP A 118 -2.37 -8.45 -6.30
N GLN A 119 -2.90 -7.30 -6.70
CA GLN A 119 -2.13 -6.18 -7.24
C GLN A 119 -2.48 -4.87 -6.56
N LEU A 120 -1.48 -4.26 -5.93
CA LEU A 120 -1.56 -2.97 -5.26
C LEU A 120 -0.80 -1.93 -6.06
N LYS A 121 -1.47 -0.87 -6.47
CA LYS A 121 -0.83 0.30 -7.07
C LYS A 121 -0.40 1.25 -5.96
N ILE A 122 0.89 1.56 -5.90
CA ILE A 122 1.45 2.62 -5.06
C ILE A 122 1.84 3.79 -5.96
N ARG A 123 1.43 5.01 -5.64
CA ARG A 123 1.85 6.22 -6.35
C ARG A 123 2.58 7.16 -5.41
N GLY A 124 3.83 7.49 -5.70
CA GLY A 124 4.62 8.52 -5.02
C GLY A 124 4.71 9.80 -5.85
N TYR A 125 4.58 10.97 -5.24
CA TYR A 125 4.60 12.26 -5.95
C TYR A 125 5.13 13.42 -5.10
N ILE A 126 5.60 14.47 -5.77
CA ILE A 126 6.04 15.73 -5.15
C ILE A 126 4.99 16.81 -5.47
N GLY A 127 4.49 17.50 -4.43
CA GLY A 127 3.46 18.54 -4.62
C GLY A 127 2.10 17.95 -5.02
N PHE A 128 1.77 18.03 -6.31
CA PHE A 128 0.52 17.52 -6.90
C PHE A 128 0.68 16.09 -7.42
N ALA A 129 -0.39 15.29 -7.32
CA ALA A 129 -0.36 13.88 -7.69
C ALA A 129 0.00 13.62 -9.17
N LEU A 130 -0.16 14.58 -10.07
CA LEU A 130 0.20 14.44 -11.49
C LEU A 130 1.73 14.33 -11.70
N MET A 131 2.54 14.95 -10.84
CA MET A 131 4.00 14.91 -10.91
C MET A 131 4.56 13.82 -10.00
N GLY A 132 4.46 12.57 -10.46
CA GLY A 132 4.88 11.41 -9.67
C GLY A 132 4.99 10.12 -10.49
N ARG A 133 5.44 9.07 -9.81
CA ARG A 133 5.60 7.72 -10.38
C ARG A 133 4.69 6.73 -9.68
N SER A 134 4.31 5.68 -10.40
CA SER A 134 3.51 4.60 -9.85
C SER A 134 4.22 3.27 -10.03
N GLN A 135 4.11 2.42 -9.02
CA GLN A 135 4.57 1.04 -9.02
C GLN A 135 3.40 0.10 -8.76
N ILE A 136 3.47 -1.09 -9.32
CA ILE A 136 2.56 -2.19 -8.99
C ILE A 136 3.30 -3.18 -8.10
N TRP A 137 2.77 -3.38 -6.90
CA TRP A 137 3.23 -4.39 -5.97
C TRP A 137 2.34 -5.62 -6.08
N THR A 138 2.93 -6.80 -5.91
CA THR A 138 2.23 -8.07 -6.03
C THR A 138 2.05 -8.72 -4.66
N ARG A 139 0.87 -9.24 -4.37
CA ARG A 139 0.60 -9.87 -3.08
C ARG A 139 1.48 -11.13 -2.93
N VAL A 140 2.08 -11.29 -1.76
CA VAL A 140 2.77 -12.53 -1.40
C VAL A 140 1.72 -13.60 -1.12
N LYS A 141 1.85 -14.74 -1.78
CA LYS A 141 0.97 -15.92 -1.59
C LYS A 141 1.55 -16.86 -0.55
#